data_AF-A0A1H6H7Q0-F1
#
_entry.id   AF-A0A1H6H7Q0-F1
#
_cell.length_a   1.000
_cell.length_b   1.000
_cell.length_c   1.000
_cell.angle_alpha   90.00
_cell.angle_beta   90.00
_cell.angle_gamma   90.00
#
_symmetry.space_group_name_H-M   'P 1'
#
loop_
_entity.id
_entity.type
_entity.pdbx_description
1 polymer ?
#
loop_
_entity_poly.entity_id
_entity_poly.type
_entity_poly.pdbx_seq_one_letter_code
_entity_poly.pdbx_strand_id
1 'polypeptide(L)'
;MDNLLKSFKFESENIILFLDLKKEISDTAIKMIIRARIENNNPEVTMTESVNGSSHDIHLKYKTGSFLYIGSNDWKGVRWDKSKNESKYIIYRSISEMKEAYVKQREFITLISNYFYDSIKKFKNLKLLFETPLEDIYSDE
;
A
#
# COMPACT_ATOMS: atom_id res chain seq x y z
N MET A 1 -11.28 13.66 17.95
CA MET A 1 -11.80 14.17 16.66
C MET A 1 -11.19 13.33 15.56
N ASP A 2 -12.00 12.85 14.61
CA ASP A 2 -11.46 12.02 13.52
C ASP A 2 -10.65 12.90 12.56
N ASN A 3 -9.38 12.57 12.46
CA ASN A 3 -8.36 13.31 11.71
C ASN A 3 -8.34 12.91 10.23
N LEU A 4 -9.27 12.04 9.80
CA LEU A 4 -9.45 11.62 8.43
C LEU A 4 -10.00 12.76 7.55
N LEU A 5 -9.30 13.03 6.44
CA LEU A 5 -9.76 13.96 5.41
C LEU A 5 -10.51 13.23 4.30
N LYS A 6 -9.94 12.12 3.82
CA LYS A 6 -10.50 11.31 2.74
C LYS A 6 -9.91 9.91 2.77
N SER A 7 -10.74 8.90 2.54
CA SER A 7 -10.29 7.54 2.28
C SER A 7 -10.53 7.19 0.80
N PHE A 8 -9.57 6.49 0.21
CA PHE A 8 -9.65 5.91 -1.13
C PHE A 8 -9.57 4.39 -1.00
N LYS A 9 -10.51 3.70 -1.64
CA LYS A 9 -10.61 2.23 -1.62
C LYS A 9 -10.29 1.69 -3.02
N PHE A 10 -9.34 0.77 -3.09
CA PHE A 10 -8.98 0.03 -4.31
C PHE A 10 -9.10 -1.46 -4.01
N GLU A 11 -9.71 -2.22 -4.91
CA GLU A 11 -10.06 -3.62 -4.67
C GLU A 11 -9.81 -4.46 -5.91
N SER A 12 -9.23 -5.65 -5.72
CA SER A 12 -9.07 -6.68 -6.76
C SER A 12 -8.76 -8.01 -6.10
N GLU A 13 -9.25 -9.12 -6.67
CA GLU A 13 -8.98 -10.49 -6.18
C GLU A 13 -9.29 -10.68 -4.68
N ASN A 14 -10.33 -10.03 -4.16
CA ASN A 14 -10.70 -10.01 -2.73
C ASN A 14 -9.61 -9.45 -1.79
N ILE A 15 -8.68 -8.66 -2.33
CA ILE A 15 -7.70 -7.88 -1.57
C ILE A 15 -8.07 -6.41 -1.73
N ILE A 16 -8.13 -5.69 -0.61
CA ILE A 16 -8.54 -4.30 -0.56
C ILE A 16 -7.40 -3.45 -0.02
N LEU A 17 -7.00 -2.44 -0.78
CA LEU A 17 -6.12 -1.37 -0.33
C LEU A 17 -6.95 -0.13 0.04
N PHE A 18 -6.79 0.33 1.28
CA PHE A 18 -7.27 1.62 1.75
C PHE A 18 -6.10 2.60 1.82
N LEU A 19 -6.27 3.77 1.22
CA LEU A 19 -5.36 4.91 1.37
C LEU A 19 -6.11 6.04 2.07
N ASP A 20 -5.76 6.26 3.33
CA ASP A 20 -6.37 7.27 4.19
C ASP A 20 -5.49 8.50 4.22
N LEU A 21 -5.99 9.61 3.69
CA LEU A 21 -5.39 10.90 3.89
C LEU A 21 -5.86 11.48 5.23
N LYS A 22 -4.93 11.71 6.14
CA LYS A 22 -5.19 12.24 7.47
C LYS A 22 -4.48 13.58 7.67
N LYS A 23 -5.03 14.40 8.55
CA LYS A 23 -4.38 15.59 9.09
C LYS A 23 -4.07 15.42 10.57
N GLU A 24 -2.91 15.88 11.01
CA GLU A 24 -2.53 15.97 12.42
C GLU A 24 -2.29 17.46 12.70
N ILE A 25 -3.00 18.03 13.67
CA ILE A 25 -2.89 19.44 14.04
C ILE A 25 -2.11 19.52 15.36
N SER A 26 -1.04 20.32 15.37
CA SER A 26 -0.33 20.75 16.57
C SER A 26 -0.42 22.27 16.71
N ASP A 27 0.03 22.80 17.85
CA ASP A 27 -0.04 24.24 18.16
C ASP A 27 0.67 25.13 17.14
N THR A 28 1.63 24.58 16.40
CA THR A 28 2.50 25.33 15.47
C THR A 28 2.42 24.85 14.02
N ALA A 29 1.70 23.76 13.74
CA ALA A 29 1.77 23.08 12.46
C ALA A 29 0.56 22.21 12.15
N ILE A 30 0.31 22.03 10.85
CA ILE A 30 -0.65 21.05 10.34
C ILE A 30 0.13 20.06 9.48
N LYS A 31 0.16 18.81 9.88
CA LYS A 31 0.78 17.73 9.13
C LYS A 31 -0.27 16.99 8.31
N MET A 32 0.01 16.72 7.04
CA MET A 32 -0.80 15.81 6.22
C MET A 32 -0.01 14.54 5.94
N ILE A 33 -0.66 13.40 6.10
CA ILE A 33 -0.05 12.09 5.93
C ILE A 33 -1.02 11.15 5.22
N ILE A 34 -0.49 10.32 4.32
CA ILE A 34 -1.21 9.17 3.78
C ILE A 34 -0.88 7.97 4.67
N ARG A 35 -1.88 7.19 5.06
CA ARG A 35 -1.72 5.89 5.69
C ARG A 35 -2.31 4.82 4.79
N ALA A 36 -1.61 3.71 4.64
CA ALA A 36 -2.07 2.57 3.88
C ALA A 36 -2.52 1.45 4.83
N ARG A 37 -3.62 0.80 4.48
CA ARG A 37 -4.14 -0.39 5.17
C ARG A 37 -4.56 -1.41 4.12
N ILE A 38 -4.29 -2.68 4.38
CA ILE A 38 -4.70 -3.77 3.51
C ILE A 38 -5.68 -4.66 4.27
N GLU A 39 -6.77 -5.03 3.62
CA GLU A 39 -7.63 -6.12 4.05
C GLU A 39 -7.49 -7.26 3.04
N ASN A 40 -7.19 -8.46 3.52
CA ASN A 40 -7.04 -9.64 2.69
C ASN A 40 -8.18 -10.63 2.97
N ASN A 41 -9.14 -10.68 2.05
CA ASN A 41 -10.25 -11.64 2.08
C ASN A 41 -10.03 -12.79 1.09
N ASN A 42 -8.83 -12.88 0.50
CA ASN A 42 -8.46 -13.97 -0.39
C ASN A 42 -7.84 -15.11 0.42
N PRO A 43 -8.47 -16.30 0.49
CA PRO A 43 -7.98 -17.42 1.30
C PRO A 43 -6.67 -18.04 0.78
N GLU A 44 -6.31 -17.77 -0.48
CA GLU A 44 -5.09 -18.30 -1.10
C GLU A 44 -3.86 -17.42 -0.81
N VAL A 45 -4.09 -16.20 -0.34
CA VAL A 45 -3.05 -15.22 -0.07
C VAL A 45 -2.74 -15.19 1.41
N THR A 46 -1.47 -15.30 1.75
CA THR A 46 -0.99 -15.10 3.12
C THR A 46 -0.56 -13.65 3.30
N MET A 47 -1.11 -12.98 4.32
CA MET A 47 -0.69 -11.66 4.76
C MET A 47 0.20 -11.80 6.00
N THR A 48 1.40 -11.22 5.95
CA THR A 48 2.29 -11.13 7.12
C THR A 48 2.54 -9.67 7.45
N GLU A 49 2.28 -9.31 8.71
CA GLU A 49 2.54 -7.98 9.24
C GLU A 49 3.77 -8.02 10.16
N SER A 50 4.58 -6.98 10.12
CA SER A 50 5.71 -6.80 11.02
C SER A 50 5.79 -5.35 11.49
N VAL A 51 6.18 -5.17 12.75
CA VAL A 51 6.40 -3.84 13.34
C VAL A 51 7.88 -3.71 13.64
N ASN A 52 8.54 -2.72 13.04
CA ASN A 52 9.93 -2.39 13.32
C ASN A 52 10.01 -0.92 13.76
N GLY A 53 10.11 -0.72 15.08
CA GLY A 53 10.04 0.61 15.69
C GLY A 53 8.70 1.29 15.38
N SER A 54 8.74 2.37 14.60
CA SER A 54 7.55 3.13 14.16
C SER A 54 7.04 2.73 12.76
N SER A 55 7.63 1.71 12.13
CA SER A 55 7.19 1.20 10.84
C SER A 55 6.28 -0.01 11.00
N HIS A 56 5.13 0.02 10.34
CA HIS A 56 4.21 -1.08 10.17
C HIS A 56 4.30 -1.58 8.73
N ASP A 57 4.79 -2.80 8.55
CA ASP A 57 5.14 -3.36 7.26
C ASP A 57 4.24 -4.56 6.96
N ILE A 58 3.58 -4.53 5.80
CA ILE A 58 2.64 -5.53 5.31
C ILE A 58 3.25 -6.19 4.07
N HIS A 59 3.29 -7.53 4.08
CA HIS A 59 3.65 -8.32 2.92
C HIS A 59 2.51 -9.27 2.54
N LEU A 60 2.23 -9.36 1.24
CA LEU A 60 1.36 -10.40 0.70
C LEU A 60 2.17 -11.43 -0.07
N LYS A 61 1.80 -12.69 0.11
CA LYS A 61 2.44 -13.85 -0.51
C LYS A 61 1.41 -14.83 -1.02
N TYR A 62 1.72 -15.47 -2.14
CA TYR A 62 1.04 -16.67 -2.60
C TYR A 62 2.06 -17.81 -2.59
N LYS A 63 1.78 -18.88 -1.83
CA LYS A 63 2.75 -19.93 -1.52
C LYS A 63 4.07 -19.33 -1.03
N THR A 64 5.18 -19.56 -1.72
CA THR A 64 6.51 -19.04 -1.39
C THR A 64 6.81 -17.67 -2.05
N GLY A 65 6.02 -17.24 -3.03
CA GLY A 65 6.25 -16.01 -3.78
C GLY A 65 5.63 -14.77 -3.13
N SER A 66 6.45 -13.76 -2.82
CA SER A 66 5.95 -12.44 -2.38
C SER A 66 5.64 -11.56 -3.58
N PHE A 67 4.49 -10.90 -3.57
CA PHE A 67 4.05 -10.06 -4.69
C PHE A 67 3.76 -8.62 -4.31
N LEU A 68 3.49 -8.33 -3.04
CA LEU A 68 3.21 -6.98 -2.55
C LEU A 68 3.97 -6.69 -1.25
N TYR A 69 4.50 -5.47 -1.16
CA TYR A 69 4.98 -4.87 0.08
C TYR A 69 4.46 -3.45 0.23
N ILE A 70 3.89 -3.15 1.39
CA ILE A 70 3.56 -1.80 1.81
C ILE A 70 4.07 -1.59 3.23
N GLY A 71 4.87 -0.54 3.43
CA GLY A 71 5.25 -0.05 4.75
C GLY A 71 4.51 1.24 5.07
N SER A 72 4.20 1.48 6.32
CA SER A 72 3.67 2.76 6.81
C SER A 72 4.46 3.19 8.02
N ASN A 73 4.91 4.44 8.03
CA ASN A 73 5.64 5.01 9.14
C ASN A 73 5.11 6.42 9.42
N ASP A 74 4.83 6.74 10.68
CA ASP A 74 4.27 8.04 11.06
C ASP A 74 5.16 9.23 10.66
N TRP A 75 6.47 9.01 10.45
CA TRP A 75 7.47 10.00 10.03
C TRP A 75 7.87 9.88 8.56
N LYS A 76 7.47 8.84 7.82
CA LYS A 76 7.83 8.69 6.40
C LYS A 76 6.63 8.54 5.47
N GLY A 77 5.43 8.52 6.03
CA GLY A 77 4.21 8.22 5.28
C GLY A 77 4.19 6.77 4.81
N VAL A 78 3.57 6.53 3.66
CA VAL A 78 3.52 5.21 3.02
C VAL A 78 4.78 4.96 2.23
N ARG A 79 5.34 3.76 2.34
CA ARG A 79 6.40 3.21 1.51
C ARG A 79 5.86 2.03 0.71
N TRP A 80 6.24 1.93 -0.55
CA TRP A 80 5.89 0.80 -1.41
C TRP A 80 7.10 0.38 -2.23
N ASP A 81 7.12 -0.87 -2.69
CA ASP A 81 8.22 -1.43 -3.48
C ASP A 81 9.59 -1.40 -2.75
N LYS A 82 9.63 -2.07 -1.57
CA LYS A 82 10.74 -2.40 -0.64
C LYS A 82 11.89 -1.42 -0.36
N SER A 83 12.16 -0.37 -1.13
CA SER A 83 13.33 0.49 -0.88
C SER A 83 13.41 1.85 -1.59
N LYS A 84 12.46 2.25 -2.45
CA LYS A 84 12.62 3.54 -3.18
C LYS A 84 11.45 4.51 -3.13
N ASN A 85 10.22 4.04 -2.92
CA ASN A 85 9.07 4.92 -3.01
C ASN A 85 8.50 5.26 -1.64
N GLU A 86 8.35 6.54 -1.35
CA GLU A 86 7.76 7.04 -0.11
C GLU A 86 6.92 8.30 -0.35
N SER A 87 5.75 8.41 0.30
CA SER A 87 4.88 9.59 0.17
C SER A 87 5.39 10.78 0.99
N LYS A 88 6.21 10.50 2.03
CA LYS A 88 6.60 11.45 3.08
C LYS A 88 5.38 12.07 3.77
N TYR A 89 5.63 12.94 4.74
CA TYR A 89 4.64 13.85 5.27
C TYR A 89 5.04 15.28 4.90
N ILE A 90 4.05 16.17 4.84
CA ILE A 90 4.30 17.61 4.62
C ILE A 90 3.72 18.37 5.81
N ILE A 91 4.48 19.36 6.28
CA ILE A 91 4.05 20.29 7.32
C ILE A 91 3.60 21.59 6.65
N TYR A 92 2.43 22.08 7.04
CA TYR A 92 1.85 23.33 6.60
C TYR A 92 1.69 24.27 7.80
N ARG A 93 1.77 25.57 7.54
CA ARG A 93 1.57 26.63 8.55
C ARG A 93 0.10 27.04 8.66
N SER A 94 -0.72 26.73 7.65
CA SER A 94 -2.15 27.07 7.64
C SER A 94 -3.00 26.06 6.87
N ILE A 95 -4.32 26.09 7.12
CA ILE A 95 -5.30 25.28 6.37
C ILE A 95 -5.35 25.68 4.89
N SER A 96 -5.18 26.96 4.57
CA SER A 96 -5.19 27.45 3.18
C SER A 96 -4.02 26.87 2.39
N GLU A 97 -2.81 26.93 2.95
CA GLU A 97 -1.60 26.32 2.36
C GLU A 97 -1.77 24.80 2.16
N MET A 98 -2.36 24.13 3.16
CA MET A 98 -2.65 22.69 3.08
C MET A 98 -3.63 22.35 1.93
N LYS A 99 -4.64 23.20 1.68
CA LYS A 99 -5.61 22.99 0.59
C LYS A 99 -4.97 23.13 -0.78
N GLU A 100 -4.05 24.09 -0.95
CA GLU A 100 -3.32 24.29 -2.21
C GLU A 100 -2.37 23.11 -2.49
N ALA A 101 -1.70 22.61 -1.46
CA ALA A 101 -0.78 21.49 -1.58
C ALA A 101 -1.45 20.11 -1.65
N TYR A 102 -2.75 20.01 -1.33
CA TYR A 102 -3.52 18.77 -1.40
C TYR A 102 -3.41 18.08 -2.76
N VAL A 103 -3.35 18.84 -3.85
CA VAL A 103 -3.22 18.30 -5.21
C VAL A 103 -1.97 17.42 -5.34
N LYS A 104 -0.82 17.87 -4.82
CA LYS A 104 0.44 17.11 -4.84
C LYS A 104 0.34 15.81 -4.04
N GLN A 105 -0.39 15.83 -2.92
CA GLN A 105 -0.61 14.62 -2.11
C GLN A 105 -1.49 13.58 -2.81
N ARG A 106 -2.42 14.00 -3.67
CA ARG A 106 -3.24 13.07 -4.46
C ARG A 106 -2.44 12.31 -5.51
N GLU A 107 -1.33 12.84 -5.99
CA GLU A 107 -0.47 12.15 -6.97
C GLU A 107 0.05 10.82 -6.40
N PHE A 108 0.41 10.81 -5.11
CA PHE A 108 0.82 9.59 -4.40
C PHE A 108 -0.29 8.54 -4.33
N ILE A 109 -1.56 8.94 -4.22
CA ILE A 109 -2.70 7.99 -4.25
C ILE A 109 -2.70 7.21 -5.57
N THR A 110 -2.43 7.90 -6.69
CA THR A 110 -2.36 7.26 -8.02
C THR A 110 -1.15 6.34 -8.12
N LEU A 111 0.02 6.78 -7.65
CA LEU A 111 1.24 5.97 -7.68
C LEU A 111 1.11 4.68 -6.86
N ILE A 112 0.57 4.79 -5.63
CA ILE A 112 0.41 3.64 -4.73
C ILE A 112 -0.66 2.68 -5.25
N SER A 113 -1.79 3.19 -5.79
CA SER A 113 -2.83 2.34 -6.37
C SER A 113 -2.39 1.62 -7.63
N ASN A 114 -1.61 2.27 -8.51
CA ASN A 114 -1.00 1.60 -9.67
C ASN A 114 -0.06 0.47 -9.23
N TYR A 115 0.80 0.73 -8.25
CA TYR A 115 1.66 -0.31 -7.68
C TYR A 115 0.86 -1.48 -7.10
N PHE A 116 -0.25 -1.21 -6.42
CA PHE A 116 -1.16 -2.24 -5.93
C PHE A 116 -1.68 -3.11 -7.08
N TYR A 117 -2.25 -2.51 -8.13
CA TYR A 117 -2.76 -3.28 -9.27
C TYR A 117 -1.68 -4.07 -10.00
N ASP A 118 -0.48 -3.52 -10.15
CA ASP A 118 0.65 -4.24 -10.75
C ASP A 118 1.11 -5.41 -9.86
N SER A 119 1.04 -5.27 -8.55
CA SER A 119 1.30 -6.36 -7.60
C SER A 119 0.24 -7.46 -7.72
N ILE A 120 -1.02 -7.12 -7.94
CA ILE A 120 -2.08 -8.10 -8.21
C ILE A 120 -1.85 -8.83 -9.54
N LYS A 121 -1.38 -8.14 -10.60
CA LYS A 121 -0.97 -8.82 -11.84
C LYS A 121 0.16 -9.82 -11.59
N LYS A 122 1.17 -9.45 -10.79
CA LYS A 122 2.23 -10.37 -10.37
C LYS A 122 1.67 -11.58 -9.64
N PHE A 123 0.70 -11.39 -8.74
CA PHE A 123 0.00 -12.50 -8.07
C PHE A 123 -0.67 -13.44 -9.08
N LYS A 124 -1.42 -12.93 -10.05
CA LYS A 124 -2.05 -13.75 -11.09
C LYS A 124 -1.04 -14.58 -11.88
N ASN A 125 0.09 -13.97 -12.24
CA ASN A 125 1.16 -14.67 -12.94
C ASN A 125 1.82 -15.74 -12.07
N LEU A 126 2.07 -15.45 -10.79
CA LEU A 126 2.58 -16.45 -9.83
C LEU A 126 1.61 -17.63 -9.69
N LYS A 127 0.32 -17.34 -9.55
CA LYS A 127 -0.72 -18.37 -9.45
C LYS A 127 -0.69 -19.30 -10.65
N LEU A 128 -0.70 -18.74 -11.87
CA LEU A 128 -0.58 -19.51 -13.11
C LEU A 128 0.65 -20.42 -13.14
N LEU A 129 1.83 -19.88 -12.78
CA LEU A 129 3.09 -20.65 -12.80
C LEU A 129 3.11 -21.79 -11.78
N PHE A 130 2.54 -21.58 -10.59
CA PHE A 130 2.47 -22.62 -9.54
C PHE A 130 1.39 -23.67 -9.80
N GLU A 131 0.34 -23.31 -10.53
CA GLU A 131 -0.76 -24.22 -10.88
C GLU A 131 -0.53 -24.94 -12.21
N THR A 132 0.50 -24.56 -12.96
CA THR A 132 0.91 -25.29 -14.17
C THR A 132 1.33 -26.72 -13.78
N PRO A 133 0.64 -27.75 -14.30
CA PRO A 133 0.98 -29.14 -14.02
C PRO A 133 2.45 -29.43 -14.38
N LEU A 134 3.20 -30.05 -13.47
CA LEU A 134 4.58 -30.47 -13.77
C LEU A 134 4.61 -31.53 -14.89
N GLU A 135 3.54 -32.31 -15.02
CA GLU A 135 3.32 -33.28 -16.09
C GLU A 135 3.31 -32.63 -17.48
N ASP A 136 2.92 -31.35 -17.60
CA ASP A 136 3.00 -30.58 -18.86
C ASP A 136 4.43 -30.13 -19.19
N ILE A 137 5.37 -30.19 -18.24
CA ILE A 137 6.78 -29.79 -18.40
C ILE A 137 7.67 -31.02 -18.64
N TYR A 138 7.33 -32.15 -18.05
CA TYR A 138 8.04 -33.43 -18.16
C TYR A 138 7.32 -34.42 -19.07
N SER A 139 6.62 -33.95 -20.11
CA SER A 139 6.03 -34.87 -21.09
C SER A 139 7.16 -35.57 -21.86
N ASP A 140 7.58 -36.72 -21.37
CA ASP A 140 8.43 -37.66 -22.09
C ASP A 140 7.56 -38.36 -23.16
N GLU A 141 7.45 -37.71 -24.33
CA GLU A 141 7.56 -38.39 -25.61
C GLU A 141 8.87 -37.95 -26.30
#